data_AF-A0A923P934-F1
#
_entry.id   AF-A0A923P934-F1
#
_cell.length_a   1.000
_cell.length_b   1.000
_cell.length_c   1.000
_cell.angle_alpha   90.00
_cell.angle_beta   90.00
_cell.angle_gamma   90.00
#
_symmetry.space_group_name_H-M   'P 1'
#
loop_
_entity.id
_entity.type
_entity.pdbx_description
1 polymer ?
#
loop_
_entity_poly.entity_id
_entity_poly.type
_entity_poly.pdbx_seq_one_letter_code
_entity_poly.pdbx_strand_id
1 'polypeptide(L)'
;MNMNGSIAISVVVPFVLLVLWFLVSLKLAHRKDAELNQLLPETLSYKWGYFLGYSGVIGAAGIAVTAAAVLVAGLGGGWLLAVLAYALLFGLASYGVLMRRKWGWLFHIPLSLNPGLWAFNSVYASNRWQELARQG
;
A
#
# COMPACT_ATOMS: atom_id res chain seq x y z
N MET A 1 31.86 10.49 11.87
CA MET A 1 30.45 10.70 12.27
C MET A 1 30.27 10.05 13.62
N ASN A 2 29.90 10.79 14.67
CA ASN A 2 29.76 10.19 16.01
C ASN A 2 28.59 9.19 16.03
N MET A 3 28.76 8.09 16.75
CA MET A 3 27.81 6.97 16.84
C MET A 3 26.36 7.40 17.09
N ASN A 4 26.17 8.44 17.92
CA ASN A 4 24.85 9.02 18.23
C ASN A 4 24.19 9.69 17.01
N GLY A 5 24.97 10.32 16.12
CA GLY A 5 24.46 10.94 14.90
C GLY A 5 24.00 9.92 13.86
N SER A 6 24.69 8.79 13.74
CA SER A 6 24.30 7.69 12.84
C SER A 6 23.02 7.00 13.29
N ILE A 7 22.83 6.81 14.61
CA ILE A 7 21.60 6.24 15.18
C ILE A 7 20.41 7.21 15.02
N ALA A 8 20.62 8.51 15.26
CA ALA A 8 19.55 9.49 15.06
C ALA A 8 19.08 9.51 13.60
N ILE A 9 19.99 9.46 12.63
CA ILE A 9 19.64 9.46 11.21
C ILE A 9 18.94 8.15 10.79
N SER A 10 19.38 7.00 11.29
CA SER A 10 18.77 5.70 10.95
C SER A 10 17.36 5.51 11.51
N VAL A 11 16.92 6.35 12.46
CA VAL A 11 15.55 6.32 13.01
C VAL A 11 14.71 7.48 12.47
N VAL A 12 15.24 8.70 12.49
CA VAL A 12 14.50 9.91 12.10
C VAL A 12 14.15 9.89 10.61
N VAL A 13 15.10 9.51 9.74
CA VAL A 13 14.85 9.52 8.29
C VAL A 13 13.75 8.52 7.91
N PRO A 14 13.78 7.23 8.32
CA PRO A 14 12.68 6.31 8.04
C PRO A 14 11.35 6.76 8.63
N PHE A 15 11.35 7.34 9.82
CA PHE A 15 10.13 7.85 10.44
C PHE A 15 9.51 9.01 9.64
N VAL A 16 10.32 10.00 9.23
CA VAL A 16 9.84 11.11 8.40
C VAL A 16 9.31 10.59 7.06
N LEU A 17 10.00 9.65 6.42
CA LEU A 17 9.54 9.03 5.18
C LEU A 17 8.22 8.28 5.36
N LEU A 18 8.05 7.57 6.48
CA LEU A 18 6.80 6.88 6.84
C LEU A 18 5.65 7.87 7.00
N VAL A 19 5.87 8.98 7.71
CA VAL A 19 4.86 10.04 7.89
C VAL A 19 4.49 10.67 6.55
N LEU A 20 5.48 11.03 5.72
CA LEU A 20 5.24 11.60 4.39
C LEU A 20 4.45 10.65 3.50
N TRP A 21 4.82 9.37 3.48
CA TRP A 21 4.08 8.33 2.77
C TRP A 21 2.63 8.30 3.26
N PHE A 22 2.39 8.15 4.56
CA PHE A 22 1.04 8.10 5.12
C PHE A 22 0.20 9.31 4.70
N LEU A 23 0.75 10.53 4.81
CA LEU A 23 0.05 11.76 4.45
C LEU A 23 -0.24 11.85 2.94
N VAL A 24 0.69 11.44 2.09
CA VAL A 24 0.48 11.41 0.64
C VAL A 24 -0.61 10.41 0.27
N SER A 25 -0.56 9.19 0.79
CA SER A 25 -1.59 8.17 0.57
C SER A 25 -2.96 8.64 1.04
N LEU A 26 -3.04 9.28 2.21
CA LEU A 26 -4.28 9.83 2.74
C LEU A 26 -4.83 10.94 1.84
N LYS A 27 -3.99 11.91 1.44
CA LYS A 27 -4.39 13.00 0.54
C LYS A 27 -4.92 12.47 -0.79
N LEU A 28 -4.21 11.52 -1.41
CA LEU A 28 -4.62 10.91 -2.67
C LEU A 28 -5.93 10.14 -2.53
N ALA A 29 -6.12 9.42 -1.41
CA ALA A 29 -7.35 8.69 -1.13
C ALA A 29 -8.57 9.61 -1.00
N HIS A 30 -8.43 10.72 -0.27
CA HIS A 30 -9.49 11.71 -0.14
C HIS A 30 -9.87 12.33 -1.49
N ARG A 31 -8.87 12.68 -2.31
CA ARG A 31 -9.11 13.21 -3.65
C ARG A 31 -9.83 12.20 -4.54
N LYS A 32 -9.37 10.94 -4.56
CA LYS A 32 -9.94 9.92 -5.43
C LYS A 32 -11.36 9.53 -5.04
N ASP A 33 -11.65 9.52 -3.75
CA ASP A 33 -13.01 9.32 -3.25
C ASP A 33 -13.94 10.49 -3.60
N ALA A 34 -13.46 11.73 -3.51
CA ALA A 34 -14.24 12.89 -3.94
C ALA A 34 -14.58 12.83 -5.44
N GLU A 35 -13.61 12.46 -6.29
CA GLU A 35 -13.84 12.22 -7.72
C GLU A 35 -14.90 11.12 -7.94
N LEU A 36 -14.83 10.02 -7.18
CA LEU A 36 -15.79 8.93 -7.28
C LEU A 36 -17.21 9.38 -6.89
N ASN A 37 -17.37 10.06 -5.75
CA ASN A 37 -18.68 10.46 -5.26
C ASN A 37 -19.32 11.55 -6.14
N GLN A 38 -18.52 12.34 -6.86
CA GLN A 38 -19.02 13.28 -7.87
C GLN A 38 -19.60 12.56 -9.09
N LEU A 39 -18.98 11.46 -9.51
CA LEU A 39 -19.41 10.67 -10.67
C LEU A 39 -20.57 9.73 -10.33
N LEU A 40 -20.57 9.17 -9.12
CA LEU A 40 -21.50 8.13 -8.67
C LEU A 40 -21.97 8.41 -7.23
N PRO A 41 -22.87 9.38 -7.02
CA PRO A 41 -23.24 9.86 -5.68
C PRO A 41 -23.97 8.82 -4.81
N GLU A 42 -24.56 7.79 -5.41
CA GLU A 42 -25.21 6.69 -4.68
C GLU A 42 -24.22 5.60 -4.22
N THR A 43 -22.95 5.69 -4.61
CA THR A 43 -21.93 4.72 -4.20
C THR A 43 -21.41 4.98 -2.80
N LEU A 44 -21.08 3.91 -2.08
CA LEU A 44 -20.48 4.03 -0.75
C LEU A 44 -19.07 4.62 -0.87
N SER A 45 -18.73 5.52 0.05
CA SER A 45 -17.38 6.05 0.14
C SER A 45 -16.36 4.90 0.23
N TYR A 46 -15.30 5.05 -0.55
CA TYR A 46 -14.23 4.10 -0.76
C TYR A 46 -12.86 4.63 -0.30
N LYS A 47 -12.82 5.74 0.47
CA LYS A 47 -11.59 6.36 1.02
C LYS A 47 -10.61 5.34 1.60
N TRP A 48 -11.08 4.42 2.44
CA TRP A 48 -10.20 3.42 3.06
C TRP A 48 -9.56 2.48 2.04
N GLY A 49 -10.34 2.02 1.05
CA GLY A 49 -9.82 1.23 -0.06
C GLY A 49 -8.78 1.99 -0.87
N TYR A 50 -9.04 3.26 -1.20
CA TYR A 50 -8.05 4.09 -1.87
C TYR A 50 -6.80 4.33 -1.04
N PHE A 51 -6.93 4.55 0.27
CA PHE A 51 -5.80 4.73 1.17
C PHE A 51 -4.92 3.48 1.20
N LEU A 52 -5.51 2.29 1.37
CA LEU A 52 -4.77 1.03 1.34
C LEU A 52 -4.10 0.78 -0.02
N GLY A 53 -4.84 1.03 -1.11
CA GLY A 53 -4.33 0.86 -2.45
C GLY A 53 -3.13 1.78 -2.74
N TYR A 54 -3.24 3.08 -2.44
CA TYR A 54 -2.13 4.02 -2.61
C TYR A 54 -0.98 3.69 -1.68
N SER A 55 -1.26 3.32 -0.42
CA SER A 55 -0.22 2.95 0.53
C SER A 55 0.55 1.74 0.04
N GLY A 56 -0.12 0.69 -0.43
CA GLY A 56 0.54 -0.52 -0.94
C GLY A 56 1.32 -0.29 -2.23
N VAL A 57 0.80 0.51 -3.18
CA VAL A 57 1.51 0.84 -4.42
C VAL A 57 2.75 1.70 -4.15
N ILE A 58 2.62 2.76 -3.36
CA ILE A 58 3.75 3.63 -2.99
C ILE A 58 4.78 2.82 -2.20
N GLY A 59 4.33 1.92 -1.33
CA GLY A 59 5.22 1.04 -0.58
C GLY A 59 5.99 0.05 -1.42
N ALA A 60 5.32 -0.61 -2.36
CA ALA A 60 5.99 -1.49 -3.32
C ALA A 60 7.06 -0.74 -4.12
N ALA A 61 6.77 0.50 -4.55
CA ALA A 61 7.75 1.36 -5.22
C ALA A 61 8.92 1.73 -4.28
N GLY A 62 8.64 2.10 -3.03
CA GLY A 62 9.67 2.41 -2.03
C GLY A 62 10.58 1.22 -1.73
N ILE A 63 10.02 0.01 -1.65
CA ILE A 63 10.78 -1.24 -1.51
C ILE A 63 11.67 -1.47 -2.74
N ALA A 64 11.16 -1.28 -3.96
CA ALA A 64 11.94 -1.44 -5.19
C ALA A 64 13.13 -0.47 -5.25
N VAL A 65 12.93 0.80 -4.88
CA VAL A 65 14.01 1.81 -4.82
C VAL A 65 15.06 1.43 -3.76
N THR A 66 14.61 0.99 -2.59
CA THR A 66 15.51 0.56 -1.51
C THR A 66 16.29 -0.69 -1.90
N ALA A 67 15.65 -1.66 -2.55
CA ALA A 67 16.28 -2.86 -3.08
C ALA A 67 17.36 -2.53 -4.11
N ALA A 68 17.11 -1.56 -5.00
CA ALA A 68 18.11 -1.08 -5.95
C ALA A 68 19.33 -0.48 -5.23
N ALA A 69 19.11 0.33 -4.18
CA ALA A 69 20.20 0.88 -3.37
C ALA A 69 21.01 -0.21 -2.66
N VAL A 70 20.33 -1.23 -2.10
CA VAL A 70 20.97 -2.40 -1.46
C VAL A 70 21.84 -3.19 -2.45
N LEU A 71 21.37 -3.36 -3.69
CA LEU A 71 22.16 -4.02 -4.75
C LEU A 71 23.41 -3.21 -5.11
N VAL A 72 23.27 -1.91 -5.32
CA VAL A 72 24.40 -1.01 -5.65
C VAL A 72 25.42 -0.98 -4.51
N ALA A 73 24.97 -1.07 -3.26
CA ALA A 73 25.85 -1.14 -2.08
C ALA A 73 26.52 -2.51 -1.88
N GLY A 74 26.24 -3.52 -2.71
CA GLY A 74 26.79 -4.87 -2.54
C GLY A 74 26.24 -5.62 -1.32
N LEU A 75 25.11 -5.19 -0.78
CA LEU A 75 24.46 -5.78 0.41
C LEU A 75 23.34 -6.78 0.04
N GLY A 76 23.15 -7.04 -1.26
CA GLY A 76 22.12 -7.95 -1.75
C GLY A 76 22.45 -9.42 -1.47
N GLY A 77 21.52 -10.13 -0.83
CA GLY A 77 21.57 -11.59 -0.66
C GLY A 77 20.44 -12.30 -1.40
N GLY A 78 20.40 -13.64 -1.35
CA GLY A 78 19.36 -14.45 -2.01
C GLY A 78 17.93 -14.13 -1.56
N TRP A 79 17.76 -13.56 -0.36
CA TRP A 79 16.47 -13.09 0.17
C TRP A 79 15.89 -11.90 -0.61
N LEU A 80 16.73 -11.12 -1.30
CA LEU A 80 16.30 -9.88 -1.96
C LEU A 80 15.32 -10.15 -3.10
N LEU A 81 15.51 -11.26 -3.82
CA LEU A 81 14.58 -11.68 -4.88
C LEU A 81 13.19 -11.98 -4.31
N ALA A 82 13.11 -12.60 -3.13
CA ALA A 82 11.85 -12.86 -2.45
C ALA A 82 11.16 -11.56 -2.01
N VAL A 83 11.92 -10.58 -1.50
CA VAL A 83 11.40 -9.25 -1.13
C VAL A 83 10.86 -8.51 -2.36
N LEU A 84 11.57 -8.55 -3.49
CA LEU A 84 11.13 -7.94 -4.74
C LEU A 84 9.89 -8.62 -5.30
N ALA A 85 9.83 -9.96 -5.28
CA ALA A 85 8.67 -10.72 -5.70
C ALA A 85 7.44 -10.38 -4.83
N TYR A 86 7.62 -10.33 -3.51
CA TYR A 86 6.57 -9.90 -2.59
C TYR A 86 6.11 -8.46 -2.86
N ALA A 87 7.04 -7.52 -3.02
CA ALA A 87 6.71 -6.13 -3.33
C ALA A 87 5.90 -6.00 -4.62
N LEU A 88 6.26 -6.75 -5.66
CA LEU A 88 5.51 -6.80 -6.91
C LEU A 88 4.09 -7.34 -6.71
N LEU A 89 3.95 -8.49 -6.06
CA LEU A 89 2.64 -9.12 -5.82
C LEU A 89 1.74 -8.23 -4.94
N PHE A 90 2.29 -7.68 -3.87
CA PHE A 90 1.54 -6.79 -2.98
C PHE A 90 1.18 -5.47 -3.67
N GLY A 91 2.09 -4.92 -4.47
CA GLY A 91 1.84 -3.73 -5.30
C GLY A 91 0.72 -3.96 -6.32
N LEU A 92 0.72 -5.10 -7.02
CA LEU A 92 -0.34 -5.48 -7.96
C LEU A 92 -1.69 -5.67 -7.27
N ALA A 93 -1.72 -6.35 -6.13
CA ALA A 93 -2.94 -6.51 -5.34
C ALA A 93 -3.50 -5.15 -4.88
N SER A 94 -2.62 -4.28 -4.40
CA SER A 94 -2.97 -2.91 -3.97
C SER A 94 -3.46 -2.04 -5.12
N TYR A 95 -2.88 -2.19 -6.31
CA TYR A 95 -3.38 -1.58 -7.53
C TYR A 95 -4.77 -2.10 -7.90
N GLY A 96 -5.02 -3.40 -7.76
CA GLY A 96 -6.36 -3.97 -7.90
C GLY A 96 -7.38 -3.33 -6.94
N VAL A 97 -6.98 -3.09 -5.69
CA VAL A 97 -7.81 -2.37 -4.69
C VAL A 97 -8.08 -0.93 -5.14
N LEU A 98 -7.07 -0.20 -5.66
CA LEU A 98 -7.24 1.15 -6.22
C LEU A 98 -8.23 1.17 -7.38
N MET A 99 -8.12 0.18 -8.27
CA MET A 99 -9.01 0.02 -9.41
C MET A 99 -10.36 -0.61 -9.03
N ARG A 100 -10.64 -0.74 -7.72
CA ARG A 100 -11.90 -1.26 -7.18
C ARG A 100 -12.26 -2.66 -7.73
N ARG A 101 -11.25 -3.47 -8.02
CA ARG A 101 -11.43 -4.85 -8.51
C ARG A 101 -11.51 -5.82 -7.34
N LYS A 102 -12.44 -6.79 -7.42
CA LYS A 102 -12.61 -7.84 -6.39
C LYS A 102 -11.33 -8.61 -6.10
N TRP A 103 -10.61 -9.03 -7.14
CA TRP A 103 -9.36 -9.77 -6.97
C TRP A 103 -8.32 -8.95 -6.20
N GLY A 104 -8.35 -7.62 -6.31
CA GLY A 104 -7.48 -6.74 -5.54
C GLY A 104 -7.60 -7.00 -4.05
N TRP A 105 -8.83 -7.07 -3.52
CA TRP A 105 -9.06 -7.37 -2.10
C TRP A 105 -8.72 -8.82 -1.74
N LEU A 106 -9.03 -9.79 -2.60
CA LEU A 106 -8.72 -11.20 -2.36
C LEU A 106 -7.23 -11.41 -2.11
N PHE A 107 -6.36 -10.72 -2.86
CA PHE A 107 -4.92 -10.84 -2.69
C PHE A 107 -4.35 -9.83 -1.70
N HIS A 108 -4.86 -8.61 -1.63
CA HIS A 108 -4.32 -7.56 -0.76
C HIS A 108 -4.47 -7.92 0.72
N ILE A 109 -5.59 -8.55 1.11
CA ILE A 109 -5.83 -8.97 2.48
C ILE A 109 -4.70 -9.91 2.97
N PRO A 110 -4.52 -11.13 2.42
CA PRO A 110 -3.48 -12.03 2.90
C PRO A 110 -2.07 -11.46 2.70
N LEU A 111 -1.82 -10.77 1.58
CA LEU A 111 -0.51 -10.16 1.32
C LEU A 111 -0.19 -8.97 2.24
N SER A 112 -1.14 -8.40 2.97
CA SER A 112 -0.84 -7.35 3.95
C SER A 112 -0.10 -7.87 5.20
N LEU A 113 -0.03 -9.21 5.36
CA LEU A 113 0.65 -9.88 6.47
C LEU A 113 0.30 -9.32 7.86
N ASN A 114 -0.93 -8.85 8.02
CA ASN A 114 -1.42 -8.24 9.25
C ASN A 114 -2.80 -8.83 9.62
N PRO A 115 -2.86 -9.85 10.49
CA PRO A 115 -4.11 -10.51 10.88
C PRO A 115 -5.16 -9.55 11.45
N GLY A 116 -4.74 -8.48 12.13
CA GLY A 116 -5.65 -7.46 12.63
C GLY A 116 -6.34 -6.71 11.49
N LEU A 117 -5.58 -6.34 10.45
CA LEU A 117 -6.14 -5.74 9.23
C LEU A 117 -6.96 -6.74 8.42
N TRP A 118 -6.69 -8.05 8.50
CA TRP A 118 -7.44 -9.04 7.74
C TRP A 118 -8.92 -9.05 8.11
N ALA A 119 -9.24 -9.08 9.40
CA ALA A 119 -10.62 -9.07 9.86
C ALA A 119 -11.35 -7.79 9.40
N PHE A 120 -10.74 -6.63 9.65
CA PHE A 120 -11.31 -5.34 9.27
C PHE A 120 -11.51 -5.21 7.76
N ASN A 121 -10.49 -5.55 6.98
CA ASN A 121 -10.53 -5.44 5.52
C ASN A 121 -11.47 -6.47 4.89
N SER A 122 -11.62 -7.65 5.48
CA SER A 122 -12.58 -8.66 5.01
C SER A 122 -14.00 -8.14 5.13
N VAL A 123 -14.39 -7.64 6.32
CA VAL A 123 -15.73 -7.05 6.52
C VAL A 123 -15.93 -5.83 5.60
N TYR A 124 -14.94 -4.95 5.52
CA TYR A 124 -15.00 -3.76 4.67
C TYR A 124 -15.23 -4.10 3.19
N ALA A 125 -14.51 -5.10 2.67
CA ALA A 125 -14.62 -5.56 1.29
C ALA A 125 -15.93 -6.32 1.04
N SER A 126 -16.36 -7.19 1.97
CA SER A 126 -17.62 -7.95 1.86
C SER A 126 -18.84 -7.04 1.74
N ASN A 127 -18.88 -5.94 2.51
CA ASN A 127 -19.98 -4.96 2.45
C ASN A 127 -20.09 -4.26 1.09
N ARG A 128 -19.03 -4.30 0.27
CA ARG A 128 -18.96 -3.68 -1.06
C ARG A 128 -18.86 -4.72 -2.17
N TRP A 129 -18.99 -6.01 -1.85
CA TRP A 129 -18.66 -7.08 -2.80
C TRP A 129 -19.53 -7.06 -4.05
N GLN A 130 -20.82 -6.77 -3.89
CA GLN A 130 -21.74 -6.65 -5.03
C GLN A 130 -21.42 -5.43 -5.91
N GLU A 131 -20.99 -4.33 -5.30
CA GLU A 131 -20.59 -3.12 -6.02
C GLU A 131 -19.30 -3.36 -6.83
N LEU A 132 -18.29 -3.95 -6.19
CA LEU A 132 -17.03 -4.32 -6.84
C LEU A 132 -17.22 -5.40 -7.92
N ALA A 133 -18.31 -6.19 -7.86
CA ALA A 133 -18.64 -7.19 -8.88
C ALA A 133 -18.95 -6.57 -10.22
N ARG A 134 -19.55 -5.38 -10.22
CA ARG A 134 -20.00 -4.69 -11.44
C ARG A 134 -18.84 -3.99 -12.15
N GLN A 135 -17.69 -3.86 -11.48
CA GLN A 135 -16.48 -3.22 -11.99
C GLN A 135 -15.35 -4.23 -12.30
N GLY A 136 -15.59 -5.51 -12.00
CA GLY A 136 -14.63 -6.61 -12.10
C GLY A 136 -14.73 -7.36 -13.43
#